data_AF-A0A3G2J7G0-F1
#
_entry.id   AF-A0A3G2J7G0-F1
#
_cell.length_a   1.000
_cell.length_b   1.000
_cell.length_c   1.000
_cell.angle_alpha   90.00
_cell.angle_beta   90.00
_cell.angle_gamma   90.00
#
_symmetry.space_group_name_H-M   'P 1'
#
loop_
_entity.id
_entity.type
_entity.pdbx_description
1 polymer ?
#
loop_
_entity_poly.entity_id
_entity_poly.type
_entity_poly.pdbx_seq_one_letter_code
_entity_poly.pdbx_strand_id
1 'polypeptide(L)'
;MELRSVEELMDLLYAAPHRHALRTAALLRRGRPADKELQVAALVHGVGPLLGPGDEAARVGRAAEAVRALLGERVYRLVRGDASPADEDVPRLRQAAEEARTAGFDAGVLEDWRTVLELVAARNARLGAVD
;
A
#
# COMPACT_ATOMS: atom_id res chain seq x y z
N MET A 1 -0.98 -10.20 12.92
CA MET A 1 0.14 -9.30 13.25
C MET A 1 -0.29 -7.92 12.81
N GLU A 2 -0.07 -6.90 13.65
CA GLU A 2 -0.33 -5.49 13.31
C GLU A 2 0.99 -4.73 13.38
N LEU A 3 1.25 -3.86 12.40
CA LEU A 3 2.43 -3.01 12.34
C LEU A 3 2.21 -1.78 13.22
N ARG A 4 3.21 -1.45 14.03
CA ARG A 4 3.15 -0.36 15.02
C ARG A 4 3.96 0.86 14.61
N SER A 5 4.85 0.73 13.62
CA SER A 5 5.69 1.82 13.15
C SER A 5 5.97 1.74 11.66
N VAL A 6 6.40 2.86 11.07
CA VAL A 6 6.90 2.90 9.68
C VAL A 6 8.19 2.11 9.54
N GLU A 7 9.01 2.01 10.59
CA GLU A 7 10.24 1.21 10.57
C GLU A 7 9.94 -0.28 10.37
N GLU A 8 9.01 -0.84 11.15
CA GLU A 8 8.56 -2.23 10.99
C GLU A 8 7.97 -2.48 9.59
N LEU A 9 7.22 -1.51 9.05
CA LEU A 9 6.68 -1.60 7.69
C LEU A 9 7.78 -1.56 6.62
N MET A 10 8.79 -0.69 6.79
CA MET A 10 9.92 -0.61 5.87
C MET A 10 10.70 -1.93 5.85
N ASP A 11 11.00 -2.51 7.02
CA ASP A 11 11.67 -3.81 7.14
C ASP A 11 10.89 -4.91 6.40
N LEU A 12 9.57 -4.93 6.56
CA LEU A 12 8.70 -5.87 5.85
C LEU A 12 8.71 -5.64 4.32
N LEU A 13 8.72 -4.39 3.87
CA LEU A 13 8.79 -4.04 2.45
C LEU A 13 10.14 -4.43 1.82
N TYR A 14 11.25 -4.27 2.54
CA TYR A 14 12.57 -4.75 2.08
C TYR A 14 12.61 -6.28 1.94
N ALA A 15 11.99 -6.99 2.88
CA ALA A 15 11.92 -8.45 2.84
C ALA A 15 11.00 -8.95 1.70
N ALA A 16 10.08 -8.13 1.20
CA ALA A 16 9.10 -8.51 0.20
C ALA A 16 9.65 -8.37 -1.23
N PRO A 17 9.11 -9.12 -2.22
CA PRO A 17 9.34 -8.85 -3.64
C PRO A 17 8.73 -7.50 -4.09
N HIS A 18 9.35 -6.39 -3.72
CA HIS A 18 8.75 -5.05 -3.78
C HIS A 18 8.88 -4.36 -5.14
N ARG A 19 9.62 -4.90 -6.12
CA ARG A 19 9.81 -4.24 -7.44
C ARG A 19 8.51 -3.95 -8.17
N HIS A 20 7.57 -4.89 -8.16
CA HIS A 20 6.26 -4.70 -8.78
C HIS A 20 5.46 -3.62 -8.04
N ALA A 21 5.38 -3.73 -6.72
CA ALA A 21 4.67 -2.78 -5.86
C ALA A 21 5.22 -1.35 -5.98
N LEU A 22 6.55 -1.18 -5.99
CA LEU A 22 7.22 0.11 -6.22
C LEU A 22 6.81 0.73 -7.55
N ARG A 23 6.80 -0.07 -8.62
CA ARG A 23 6.43 0.41 -9.96
C ARG A 23 4.96 0.81 -10.03
N THR A 24 4.06 0.03 -9.44
CA THR A 24 2.65 0.38 -9.32
C THR A 24 2.47 1.68 -8.52
N ALA A 25 3.13 1.82 -7.37
CA ALA A 25 3.08 3.03 -6.56
C ALA A 25 3.63 4.25 -7.33
N ALA A 26 4.72 4.09 -8.08
CA ALA A 26 5.29 5.15 -8.90
C ALA A 26 4.37 5.60 -10.05
N LEU A 27 3.65 4.68 -10.70
CA LEU A 27 2.62 5.03 -11.68
C LEU A 27 1.49 5.85 -11.04
N LEU A 28 1.01 5.43 -9.87
CA LEU A 28 -0.03 6.16 -9.14
C LEU A 28 0.47 7.52 -8.66
N ARG A 29 1.75 7.65 -8.28
CA ARG A 29 2.34 8.95 -7.92
C ARG A 29 2.38 9.91 -9.09
N ARG A 30 2.60 9.43 -10.31
CA ARG A 30 2.56 10.24 -11.54
C ARG A 30 1.12 10.61 -11.93
N GLY A 31 0.18 9.67 -11.87
CA GLY A 31 -1.20 9.89 -12.31
C GLY A 31 -2.13 10.53 -11.28
N ARG A 32 -1.86 10.36 -9.98
CA ARG A 32 -2.65 10.86 -8.84
C ARG A 32 -1.70 11.41 -7.76
N PRO A 33 -0.93 12.48 -8.04
CA PRO A 33 0.14 12.94 -7.14
C PRO A 33 -0.37 13.36 -5.76
N ALA A 34 -1.58 13.90 -5.65
CA ALA A 34 -2.17 14.30 -4.37
C ALA A 34 -2.61 13.12 -3.49
N ASP A 35 -2.84 11.94 -4.06
CA ASP A 35 -3.42 10.80 -3.34
C ASP A 35 -2.35 9.86 -2.77
N LYS A 36 -1.85 10.20 -1.59
CA LYS A 36 -0.76 9.46 -0.93
C LYS A 36 -1.19 8.09 -0.43
N GLU A 37 -2.41 7.97 0.07
CA GLU A 37 -2.96 6.71 0.57
C GLU A 37 -3.17 5.70 -0.57
N LEU A 38 -3.57 6.14 -1.77
CA LEU A 38 -3.64 5.27 -2.95
C LEU A 38 -2.26 4.78 -3.40
N GLN A 39 -1.26 5.67 -3.39
CA GLN A 39 0.13 5.31 -3.70
C GLN A 39 0.69 4.30 -2.69
N VAL A 40 0.43 4.51 -1.39
CA VAL A 40 0.86 3.63 -0.31
C VAL A 40 0.14 2.29 -0.35
N ALA A 41 -1.16 2.26 -0.64
CA ALA A 41 -1.91 1.01 -0.79
C ALA A 41 -1.28 0.10 -1.85
N ALA A 42 -0.84 0.66 -2.98
CA ALA A 42 -0.12 -0.10 -4.00
C ALA A 42 1.24 -0.60 -3.52
N LEU A 43 1.97 0.19 -2.73
CA LEU A 43 3.28 -0.19 -2.19
C LEU A 43 3.17 -1.39 -1.24
N VAL A 44 2.17 -1.39 -0.37
CA VAL A 44 2.02 -2.44 0.67
C VAL A 44 1.28 -3.68 0.19
N HIS A 45 0.66 -3.66 -1.00
CA HIS A 45 -0.06 -4.82 -1.55
C HIS A 45 0.83 -6.07 -1.71
N GLY A 46 2.16 -5.90 -1.83
CA GLY A 46 3.12 -6.98 -2.00
C GLY A 46 3.55 -7.72 -0.72
N VAL A 47 3.15 -7.28 0.47
CA VAL A 47 3.67 -7.86 1.74
C VAL A 47 2.95 -9.13 2.21
N GLY A 48 1.76 -9.39 1.68
CA GLY A 48 0.89 -10.51 2.08
C GLY A 48 1.56 -11.90 2.10
N PRO A 49 2.41 -12.28 1.11
CA PRO A 49 3.14 -13.55 1.12
C PRO A 49 4.07 -13.75 2.33
N LEU A 50 4.62 -12.67 2.90
CA LEU A 50 5.52 -12.76 4.06
C LEU A 50 4.78 -12.98 5.38
N LEU A 51 3.50 -12.57 5.43
CA LEU A 51 2.67 -12.65 6.62
C LEU A 51 2.05 -14.04 6.84
N GLY A 52 2.34 -14.99 5.94
CA GLY A 52 1.98 -16.40 6.08
C GLY A 52 1.49 -17.04 4.78
N PRO A 53 1.43 -18.39 4.75
CA PRO A 53 0.93 -19.14 3.60
C PRO A 53 -0.58 -18.97 3.42
N GLY A 54 -1.10 -19.20 2.21
CA GLY A 54 -2.52 -19.12 1.88
C GLY A 54 -2.75 -18.77 0.42
N ASP A 55 -4.00 -18.74 -0.02
CA ASP A 55 -4.38 -18.23 -1.34
C ASP A 55 -4.25 -16.71 -1.43
N GLU A 56 -4.53 -16.14 -2.60
CA GLU A 56 -4.38 -14.70 -2.83
C GLU A 56 -5.31 -13.87 -1.93
N ALA A 57 -6.55 -14.32 -1.73
CA ALA A 57 -7.52 -13.60 -0.89
C ALA A 57 -7.07 -13.54 0.58
N ALA A 58 -6.53 -14.65 1.11
CA ALA A 58 -5.98 -14.70 2.45
C ALA A 58 -4.73 -13.82 2.59
N ARG A 59 -3.85 -13.78 1.58
CA ARG A 59 -2.67 -12.90 1.56
C ARG A 59 -3.05 -11.43 1.55
N VAL A 60 -3.99 -11.05 0.69
CA VAL A 60 -4.55 -9.69 0.60
C VAL A 60 -5.18 -9.28 1.93
N GLY A 61 -6.00 -10.16 2.52
CA GLY A 61 -6.61 -9.91 3.82
C GLY A 61 -5.57 -9.67 4.92
N ARG A 62 -4.54 -10.51 5.01
CA ARG A 62 -3.46 -10.31 6.00
C ARG A 62 -2.68 -9.03 5.79
N ALA A 63 -2.36 -8.68 4.54
CA ALA A 63 -1.69 -7.43 4.23
C ALA A 63 -2.52 -6.23 4.68
N ALA A 64 -3.82 -6.23 4.38
CA ALA A 64 -4.74 -5.18 4.79
C ALA A 64 -4.82 -5.04 6.32
N GLU A 65 -5.03 -6.15 7.04
CA GLU A 65 -5.08 -6.13 8.51
C GLU A 65 -3.76 -5.65 9.13
N ALA A 66 -2.62 -6.10 8.61
CA ALA A 66 -1.32 -5.75 9.17
C ALA A 66 -1.03 -4.25 9.10
N VAL A 67 -1.50 -3.56 8.06
CA VAL A 67 -1.27 -2.13 7.88
C VAL A 67 -2.37 -1.24 8.45
N ARG A 68 -3.53 -1.80 8.81
CA ARG A 68 -4.73 -1.03 9.18
C ARG A 68 -4.48 -0.06 10.34
N ALA A 69 -3.90 -0.56 11.43
CA ALA A 69 -3.63 0.25 12.62
C ALA A 69 -2.68 1.43 12.33
N LEU A 70 -1.70 1.22 11.43
CA LEU A 70 -0.70 2.23 11.10
C LEU A 70 -1.18 3.21 10.04
N LEU A 71 -1.79 2.72 8.95
CA LEU A 71 -2.06 3.49 7.73
C LEU A 71 -3.54 3.88 7.57
N GLY A 72 -4.42 3.37 8.44
CA GLY A 72 -5.82 3.77 8.51
C GLY A 72 -6.77 3.00 7.59
N GLU A 73 -8.06 3.30 7.78
CA GLU A 73 -9.17 2.53 7.21
C GLU A 73 -9.25 2.60 5.68
N ARG A 74 -8.89 3.74 5.07
CA ARG A 74 -8.91 3.87 3.61
C ARG A 74 -7.84 2.97 2.97
N VAL A 75 -6.62 2.98 3.50
CA VAL A 75 -5.55 2.10 2.99
C VAL A 75 -5.93 0.64 3.19
N TYR A 76 -6.49 0.28 4.35
CA TYR A 76 -7.02 -1.07 4.60
C TYR A 76 -8.02 -1.52 3.52
N ARG A 77 -9.03 -0.69 3.19
CA ARG A 77 -10.04 -1.02 2.15
C ARG A 77 -9.43 -1.14 0.75
N LEU A 78 -8.51 -0.24 0.40
CA LEU A 78 -7.81 -0.29 -0.89
C LEU A 78 -6.97 -1.56 -1.04
N VAL A 79 -6.25 -1.95 0.03
CA VAL A 79 -5.45 -3.18 0.04
C VAL A 79 -6.35 -4.41 0.00
N ARG A 80 -7.45 -4.44 0.76
CA ARG A 80 -8.46 -5.51 0.68
C ARG A 80 -9.09 -5.63 -0.71
N GLY A 81 -9.10 -4.55 -1.49
CA GLY A 81 -9.80 -4.47 -2.76
C GLY A 81 -11.31 -4.28 -2.60
N ASP A 82 -11.72 -3.74 -1.45
CA ASP A 82 -13.11 -3.47 -1.09
C ASP A 82 -13.56 -2.16 -1.74
N ALA A 83 -14.06 -2.26 -2.97
CA ALA A 83 -14.59 -1.11 -3.71
C ALA A 83 -16.09 -0.94 -3.41
N SER A 84 -16.49 0.27 -2.99
CA SER A 84 -17.89 0.69 -3.14
C SER A 84 -18.18 0.91 -4.64
N PRO A 85 -19.43 0.76 -5.11
CA PRO A 85 -19.78 1.04 -6.51
C PRO A 85 -19.42 2.46 -6.99
N ALA A 86 -19.29 3.42 -6.07
CA ALA A 86 -18.85 4.79 -6.37
C ALA A 86 -17.33 4.99 -6.24
N ASP A 87 -16.58 3.97 -5.84
CA ASP A 87 -15.14 4.03 -5.57
C ASP A 87 -14.34 3.63 -6.82
N GLU A 88 -13.73 4.63 -7.46
CA GLU A 88 -12.87 4.43 -8.62
C GLU A 88 -11.43 4.04 -8.25
N ASP A 89 -11.06 4.10 -6.98
CA ASP A 89 -9.67 3.97 -6.55
C ASP A 89 -9.17 2.52 -6.63
N VAL A 90 -10.01 1.54 -6.28
CA VAL A 90 -9.67 0.11 -6.41
C VAL A 90 -9.51 -0.29 -7.90
N PRO A 91 -10.44 0.04 -8.82
CA PRO A 91 -10.20 -0.13 -10.25
C PRO A 91 -8.92 0.57 -10.72
N ARG A 92 -8.63 1.78 -10.24
CA ARG A 92 -7.43 2.52 -10.62
C ARG A 92 -6.15 1.85 -10.15
N LEU A 93 -6.13 1.32 -8.91
CA LEU A 93 -5.02 0.56 -8.36
C LEU A 93 -4.76 -0.71 -9.17
N ARG A 94 -5.82 -1.46 -9.49
CA ARG A 94 -5.72 -2.66 -10.34
C ARG A 94 -5.16 -2.31 -11.72
N GLN A 95 -5.68 -1.27 -12.36
CA GLN A 95 -5.20 -0.81 -13.67
C GLN A 95 -3.71 -0.42 -13.62
N ALA A 96 -3.27 0.30 -12.58
CA ALA A 96 -1.86 0.63 -12.41
C ALA A 96 -0.99 -0.63 -12.19
N ALA A 97 -1.49 -1.64 -11.49
CA ALA A 97 -0.78 -2.91 -11.30
C ALA A 97 -0.63 -3.68 -12.62
N GLU A 98 -1.66 -3.70 -13.47
CA GLU A 98 -1.57 -4.24 -14.83
C GLU A 98 -0.50 -3.53 -15.65
N GLU A 99 -0.53 -2.20 -15.70
CA GLU A 99 0.45 -1.36 -16.42
C GLU A 99 1.87 -1.58 -15.91
N ALA A 100 2.05 -1.75 -14.59
CA ALA A 100 3.36 -1.98 -13.98
C ALA A 100 4.02 -3.28 -14.46
N ARG A 101 3.27 -4.28 -14.98
CA ARG A 101 3.90 -5.53 -15.44
C ARG A 101 4.79 -5.32 -16.67
N THR A 102 4.39 -4.40 -17.55
CA THR A 102 5.08 -4.15 -18.83
C THR A 102 5.88 -2.86 -18.84
N ALA A 103 5.68 -1.99 -17.84
CA ALA A 103 6.33 -0.69 -17.81
C ALA A 103 7.85 -0.82 -17.55
N GLY A 104 8.65 -0.31 -18.49
CA GLY A 104 10.12 -0.37 -18.48
C GLY A 104 10.82 0.83 -17.81
N PHE A 105 10.14 1.57 -16.93
CA PHE A 105 10.72 2.75 -16.27
C PHE A 105 11.29 2.39 -14.88
N ASP A 106 12.27 3.19 -14.44
CA ASP A 106 12.80 3.12 -13.08
C ASP A 106 11.80 3.71 -12.07
N ALA A 107 11.34 2.88 -11.15
CA ALA A 107 10.38 3.26 -10.12
C ALA A 107 11.01 4.01 -8.94
N GLY A 108 12.34 4.17 -8.94
CA GLY A 108 13.10 4.67 -7.80
C GLY A 108 13.34 3.58 -6.76
N VAL A 109 13.89 3.99 -5.63
CA VAL A 109 14.23 3.09 -4.52
C VAL A 109 13.16 3.11 -3.44
N LEU A 110 13.15 2.11 -2.55
CA LEU A 110 12.13 1.99 -1.51
C LEU A 110 12.25 3.10 -0.46
N GLU A 111 13.46 3.57 -0.20
CA GLU A 111 13.81 4.63 0.74
C GLU A 111 13.05 5.92 0.47
N ASP A 112 12.82 6.27 -0.81
CA ASP A 112 12.10 7.48 -1.25
C ASP A 112 10.62 7.49 -0.84
N TRP A 113 10.10 6.34 -0.41
CA TRP A 113 8.72 6.18 0.05
C TRP A 113 8.55 6.38 1.54
N ARG A 114 9.63 6.38 2.33
CA ARG A 114 9.59 6.51 3.79
C ARG A 114 8.80 7.74 4.22
N THR A 115 9.10 8.91 3.67
CA THR A 115 8.40 10.17 4.00
C THR A 115 6.91 10.11 3.69
N VAL A 116 6.50 9.39 2.63
CA VAL A 116 5.08 9.23 2.29
C VAL A 116 4.38 8.31 3.30
N LEU A 117 5.03 7.22 3.69
CA LEU A 117 4.53 6.31 4.72
C LEU A 117 4.37 7.04 6.06
N GLU A 118 5.38 7.83 6.47
CA GLU A 118 5.34 8.67 7.67
C GLU A 118 4.21 9.69 7.61
N LEU A 119 4.00 10.34 6.46
CA LEU A 119 2.90 11.29 6.27
C LEU A 119 1.53 10.62 6.44
N VAL A 120 1.31 9.46 5.83
CA VAL A 120 0.04 8.72 5.94
C VAL A 120 -0.17 8.20 7.36
N ALA A 121 0.86 7.64 7.99
CA ALA A 121 0.80 7.16 9.36
C ALA A 121 0.50 8.29 10.36
N ALA A 122 1.19 9.44 10.24
CA ALA A 122 0.95 10.60 11.08
C ALA A 122 -0.47 11.16 10.90
N ARG A 123 -1.02 11.14 9.68
CA ARG A 123 -2.40 11.53 9.42
C ARG A 123 -3.39 10.60 10.14
N ASN A 124 -3.19 9.29 10.04
CA ASN A 124 -4.05 8.30 10.71
C ASN A 124 -3.97 8.44 12.25
N ALA A 125 -2.78 8.57 12.81
CA ALA A 125 -2.59 8.76 14.25
C ALA A 125 -3.29 10.01 14.78
N ARG A 126 -3.30 11.11 14.00
CA ARG A 126 -4.05 12.32 14.36
C ARG A 126 -5.55 12.09 14.36
N LEU A 127 -6.09 11.38 13.35
CA LEU A 127 -7.52 11.07 13.26
C LEU A 127 -7.97 10.22 14.46
N GLY A 128 -7.21 9.18 14.82
CA GLY A 128 -7.54 8.35 15.98
C GLY A 128 -7.35 9.02 17.35
N ALA A 129 -6.73 10.20 17.41
CA ALA A 129 -6.64 11.00 18.64
C ALA A 129 -7.80 11.98 18.82
N VAL A 130 -8.64 12.17 17.79
CA VAL A 130 -9.82 13.05 17.84
C VAL A 130 -11.12 12.29 18.13
N ASP A 131 -11.08 10.96 18.11
CA ASP A 131 -12.16 10.04 18.50
C ASP A 131 -12.06 9.66 19.99
#